data_AF-A0A2V8WSJ1-F1
#
_entry.id   AF-A0A2V8WSJ1-F1
#
_cell.length_a   1.000
_cell.length_b   1.000
_cell.length_c   1.000
_cell.angle_alpha   90.00
_cell.angle_beta   90.00
_cell.angle_gamma   90.00
#
_symmetry.space_group_name_H-M   'P 1'
#
loop_
_entity.id
_entity.type
_entity.pdbx_description
1 polymer ?
#
loop_
_entity_poly.entity_id
_entity_poly.type
_entity_poly.pdbx_seq_one_letter_code
_entity_poly.pdbx_strand_id
1 'polypeptide(L)' 'MATTAALGKIETYLGTKADFLLGFKSPKIAKERLNLPGPDFVDRIYAASDRNLRVLANLQRMFGNGRLSKTGYLS' A
#
# COMPACT_ATOMS: atom_id res chain seq x y z
N MET A 1 1.73 -12.97 -6.04
CA MET A 1 0.44 -13.62 -6.40
C MET A 1 -0.66 -12.88 -5.67
N ALA A 2 -1.47 -12.11 -6.39
CA ALA A 2 -2.68 -11.51 -5.82
C ALA A 2 -3.71 -12.63 -5.60
N THR A 3 -4.23 -12.74 -4.40
CA THR A 3 -5.34 -13.64 -4.05
C THR A 3 -6.59 -13.19 -4.80
N THR A 4 -6.93 -13.86 -5.90
CA THR A 4 -8.23 -13.73 -6.58
C THR A 4 -9.31 -14.36 -5.69
N ALA A 5 -9.72 -13.64 -4.64
CA ALA A 5 -10.89 -14.04 -3.86
C ALA A 5 -12.12 -13.99 -4.78
N ALA A 6 -12.89 -15.07 -4.80
CA ALA A 6 -14.06 -15.24 -5.66
C ALA A 6 -15.04 -14.06 -5.53
N LEU A 7 -15.12 -13.22 -6.57
CA LEU A 7 -15.95 -12.02 -6.66
C LEU A 7 -17.41 -12.26 -6.23
N GLY A 8 -17.97 -13.44 -6.55
CA GLY A 8 -19.37 -13.78 -6.23
C GLY A 8 -19.72 -13.82 -4.74
N LYS A 9 -18.76 -14.10 -3.84
CA LYS A 9 -19.03 -14.05 -2.39
C LYS A 9 -19.12 -12.61 -1.89
N ILE A 10 -18.29 -11.72 -2.42
CA ILE A 10 -18.20 -10.31 -2.00
C ILE A 10 -19.47 -9.57 -2.42
N GLU A 11 -19.97 -9.82 -3.63
CA GLU A 11 -21.23 -9.25 -4.13
C GLU A 11 -22.43 -9.65 -3.27
N THR A 12 -22.45 -10.90 -2.78
CA THR A 12 -23.52 -11.40 -1.90
C THR A 12 -23.54 -10.67 -0.55
N TYR A 13 -22.37 -10.37 0.04
CA TYR A 13 -22.29 -9.61 1.28
C TYR A 13 -22.60 -8.12 1.11
N LEU A 14 -22.27 -7.55 -0.05
CA LEU A 14 -22.50 -6.13 -0.35
C LEU A 14 -23.93 -5.84 -0.84
N GLY A 15 -24.64 -6.86 -1.31
CA GLY A 15 -26.04 -6.77 -1.75
C GLY A 15 -26.24 -5.66 -2.77
N THR A 16 -27.21 -4.77 -2.50
CA THR A 16 -27.57 -3.66 -3.40
C THR A 16 -26.47 -2.61 -3.59
N LYS A 17 -25.45 -2.58 -2.72
CA LYS A 17 -24.34 -1.62 -2.80
C LYS A 17 -23.14 -2.16 -3.58
N ALA A 18 -23.17 -3.43 -4.00
CA ALA A 18 -22.05 -4.09 -4.67
C ALA A 18 -21.62 -3.32 -5.93
N ASP A 19 -22.58 -2.95 -6.78
CA ASP A 19 -22.33 -2.26 -8.05
C ASP A 19 -21.67 -0.89 -7.86
N PHE A 20 -22.13 -0.13 -6.87
CA PHE A 20 -21.59 1.19 -6.57
C PHE A 20 -20.16 1.12 -5.99
N LEU A 21 -19.90 0.15 -5.11
CA LEU A 21 -18.62 0.04 -4.39
C LEU A 21 -17.54 -0.65 -5.21
N LEU A 22 -17.88 -1.70 -5.96
CA LEU A 22 -16.92 -2.48 -6.75
C LEU A 22 -16.70 -1.89 -8.14
N GLY A 23 -17.70 -1.18 -8.69
CA GLY A 23 -17.64 -0.55 -10.00
C GLY A 23 -16.95 0.82 -10.03
N PHE A 24 -16.49 1.34 -8.88
CA PHE A 24 -15.88 2.66 -8.80
C PHE A 24 -14.55 2.74 -9.58
N LYS A 25 -14.59 3.38 -10.76
CA LYS A 25 -13.44 3.52 -11.69
C LYS A 25 -13.00 4.97 -11.92
N SER A 26 -13.65 5.95 -11.32
CA SER A 26 -13.37 7.39 -11.51
C SER A 26 -12.78 8.02 -10.26
N PRO A 27 -11.55 7.66 -9.85
CA PRO A 27 -10.93 8.27 -8.68
C PRO A 27 -10.61 9.74 -8.96
N LYS A 28 -10.92 10.61 -8.00
CA LYS A 28 -10.61 12.06 -8.06
C LYS A 28 -9.09 12.32 -8.10
N ILE A 29 -8.29 11.37 -7.62
CA ILE A 29 -6.83 11.39 -7.65
C ILE A 29 -6.38 10.19 -8.47
N ALA A 30 -5.61 10.44 -9.52
CA ALA A 30 -5.04 9.39 -10.37
C ALA A 30 -4.18 8.43 -9.51
N LYS A 31 -4.30 7.12 -9.76
CA LYS A 31 -3.64 6.08 -8.95
C LYS A 31 -2.12 6.22 -8.98
N GLU A 32 -1.60 6.75 -10.07
CA GLU A 32 -0.18 7.00 -10.34
C GLU A 32 0.41 8.08 -9.43
N ARG A 33 -0.44 8.94 -8.84
CA ARG A 33 -0.02 9.96 -7.86
C ARG A 33 0.10 9.41 -6.45
N LEU A 34 -0.28 8.15 -6.21
CA LEU A 34 -0.20 7.52 -4.90
C LEU A 34 1.17 6.88 -4.68
N ASN A 35 1.80 7.23 -3.57
CA ASN A 35 3.04 6.61 -3.13
C ASN A 35 2.74 5.28 -2.44
N LEU A 36 2.64 4.20 -3.22
CA LEU A 36 2.34 2.87 -2.70
C LEU A 36 3.54 2.30 -1.94
N PRO A 37 3.38 1.77 -0.72
CA PRO A 37 4.47 1.11 -0.02
C PRO A 37 5.03 -0.06 -0.85
N GLY A 38 6.35 -0.14 -0.86
CA GLY A 38 7.10 -1.14 -1.61
C GLY A 38 8.47 -1.38 -0.97
N PRO A 39 9.25 -2.34 -1.49
CA PRO A 39 10.59 -2.62 -0.98
C PRO A 39 11.54 -1.42 -1.01
N ASP A 40 11.27 -0.46 -1.91
CA ASP A 40 12.02 0.77 -2.14
C ASP A 40 11.40 2.00 -1.44
N PHE A 41 10.46 1.82 -0.51
CA PHE A 41 9.70 2.93 0.09
C PHE A 41 10.58 3.93 0.84
N VAL A 42 11.62 3.45 1.55
CA VAL A 42 12.54 4.32 2.29
C VAL A 42 13.37 5.17 1.34
N ASP A 43 13.89 4.58 0.27
CA ASP A 43 14.69 5.28 -0.73
C ASP A 43 13.84 6.26 -1.55
N ARG A 44 12.62 5.86 -1.94
CA ARG A 44 11.76 6.68 -2.80
C ARG A 44 11.12 7.85 -2.06
N ILE A 45 10.72 7.67 -0.80
CA ILE A 45 9.91 8.65 -0.06
C ILE A 45 10.71 9.38 1.02
N TYR A 46 11.49 8.65 1.82
CA TYR A 46 12.16 9.25 2.97
C TYR A 46 13.54 9.82 2.62
N ALA A 47 14.23 9.31 1.61
CA ALA A 47 15.57 9.80 1.26
C ALA A 47 15.61 11.27 0.84
N ALA A 48 14.54 11.78 0.20
CA ALA A 48 14.43 13.17 -0.21
C ALA A 48 13.93 14.12 0.90
N SER A 49 13.64 13.59 2.09
CA SER A 49 13.17 14.40 3.22
C SER A 49 14.33 15.01 4.03
N ASP A 50 14.06 16.07 4.78
CA ASP A 50 15.01 16.71 5.70
C ASP A 50 15.22 15.88 6.99
N ARG A 51 15.53 14.59 6.84
CA ARG A 51 15.81 13.66 7.94
C ARG A 51 17.29 13.35 7.96
N ASN A 52 17.87 13.33 9.15
CA ASN A 52 19.27 12.94 9.30
C ASN A 52 19.50 11.47 8.89
N LEU A 53 20.74 11.15 8.51
CA LEU A 53 21.14 9.80 8.09
C LEU A 53 20.85 8.71 9.13
N ARG A 54 20.96 9.03 10.42
CA ARG A 54 20.68 8.07 11.51
C ARG A 54 19.21 7.68 11.55
N VAL A 55 18.31 8.62 11.31
CA VAL A 55 16.87 8.39 11.21
C VAL A 55 16.56 7.57 9.98
N LEU A 56 17.14 7.87 8.82
CA LEU A 56 16.96 7.07 7.61
C LEU A 56 17.44 5.62 7.79
N ALA A 57 18.59 5.41 8.41
CA ALA A 57 19.11 4.07 8.71
C ALA A 57 18.19 3.29 9.68
N ASN A 58 17.65 3.96 10.70
CA ASN A 58 16.71 3.35 11.62
C ASN A 58 15.39 2.99 10.93
N LEU A 59 14.87 3.88 10.06
CA LEU A 59 13.69 3.59 9.24
C LEU A 59 13.93 2.36 8.36
N GLN A 60 15.08 2.28 7.68
CA GLN A 60 15.43 1.11 6.86
C GLN A 60 15.45 -0.18 7.67
N ARG A 61 15.97 -0.14 8.91
CA ARG A 61 15.94 -1.31 9.81
C ARG A 61 14.52 -1.67 10.23
N MET A 62 13.65 -0.70 10.48
CA MET A 62 12.26 -0.95 10.85
C MET A 62 11.47 -1.58 9.70
N PHE A 63 11.53 -1.03 8.49
CA PHE A 63 10.85 -1.56 7.30
C PHE A 63 11.49 -2.84 6.74
N GLY A 64 12.74 -3.11 7.09
CA GLY A 64 13.49 -4.30 6.68
C GLY A 64 13.27 -5.54 7.57
N ASN A 65 12.57 -5.41 8.70
CA ASN A 65 12.39 -6.48 9.69
C ASN A 65 10.91 -6.85 9.90
N GLY A 66 10.67 -8.01 10.53
CA GLY A 66 9.33 -8.48 10.85
C GLY A 66 8.60 -9.19 9.71
N ARG A 67 7.29 -9.42 9.90
CA ARG A 67 6.45 -10.24 9.00
C ARG A 67 6.15 -9.54 7.68
N LEU A 68 6.21 -8.21 7.68
CA LEU A 68 5.96 -7.36 6.52
C LEU A 68 7.26 -6.75 5.95
N SER A 69 8.41 -7.33 6.29
CA SER A 69 9.70 -6.89 5.76
C SER A 69 9.69 -6.80 4.23
N LYS A 70 10.31 -5.75 3.68
CA LYS A 70 10.40 -5.48 2.22
C LYS A 70 9.06 -5.29 1.49
N THR A 71 7.94 -5.17 2.21
CA THR A 71 6.65 -4.80 1.59
C THR A 71 6.41 -3.29 1.58
N GLY A 72 7.26 -2.53 2.29
CA GLY A 72 7.06 -1.10 2.58
C GLY A 72 6.04 -0.85 3.69
N TYR A 73 5.43 -1.89 4.25
CA TYR A 73 4.62 -1.81 5.47
C TYR A 73 5.46 -2.13 6.71
N LEU A 74 5.09 -1.54 7.84
CA LEU A 74 5.71 -1.80 9.14
C LEU A 74 4.93 -2.90 9.87
N SER A 75 5.66 -3.86 10.46
CA SER A 75 5.12 -4.98 11.24
C SER A 75 5.39 -4.84 12.72
#